data_AF-A0A7S3BRX2-F1
#
_entry.id   AF-A0A7S3BRX2-F1
#
_cell.length_a   1.000
_cell.length_b   1.000
_cell.length_c   1.000
_cell.angle_alpha   90.00
_cell.angle_beta   90.00
_cell.angle_gamma   90.00
#
_symmetry.space_group_name_H-M   'P 1'
#
loop_
_entity.id
_entity.type
_entity.pdbx_description
1 polymer ?
#
loop_
_entity_poly.entity_id
_entity_poly.type
_entity_poly.pdbx_seq_one_letter_code
_entity_poly.pdbx_strand_id
1 'polypeptide(L)'
;ALAIRPEQPFHFEPGEPFLPFQQLMGVLPPRSAHALPTCLGDIMKDPTSSIADLYPLTFDLDPNGKKFAWQAVVKLPFIDEARLLAVMALHDANLSAEEVQRNSHGSMLLFVSDAHVLFPRIRALYLKKALNDSRTPSLRLKAEMGGG
;
A
#
# COMPACT_ATOMS: atom_id res chain seq x y z
N ALA A 1 0.63 -42.42 -10.17
CA ALA A 1 0.00 -41.22 -10.72
C ALA A 1 -1.07 -40.75 -9.75
N LEU A 2 -0.92 -39.58 -9.14
CA LEU A 2 -1.95 -38.98 -8.28
C LEU A 2 -3.11 -38.55 -9.18
N ALA A 3 -4.25 -39.24 -9.05
CA ALA A 3 -5.48 -38.89 -9.73
C ALA A 3 -5.94 -37.50 -9.25
N ILE A 4 -6.09 -36.57 -10.20
CA ILE A 4 -6.73 -35.28 -9.96
C ILE A 4 -8.17 -35.59 -9.55
N ARG A 5 -8.50 -35.34 -8.27
CA ARG A 5 -9.86 -35.54 -7.75
C ARG A 5 -10.75 -34.42 -8.31
N PRO A 6 -11.93 -34.75 -8.87
CA PRO A 6 -12.83 -33.73 -9.37
C PRO A 6 -13.42 -32.92 -8.20
N GLU A 7 -13.35 -31.60 -8.36
CA GLU A 7 -14.22 -30.56 -7.77
C GLU A 7 -14.27 -30.47 -6.23
N GLN A 8 -13.14 -30.14 -5.60
CA GLN A 8 -13.22 -29.45 -4.31
C GLN A 8 -13.83 -28.05 -4.54
N PRO A 9 -14.91 -27.68 -3.84
CA PRO A 9 -15.44 -26.33 -3.93
C PRO A 9 -14.37 -25.35 -3.45
N PHE A 10 -13.99 -24.42 -4.33
CA PHE A 10 -13.06 -23.36 -4.01
C PHE A 10 -13.76 -22.35 -3.11
N HIS A 11 -13.25 -22.21 -1.89
CA HIS A 11 -13.72 -21.23 -0.93
C HIS A 11 -12.63 -20.19 -0.71
N PHE A 12 -12.95 -18.94 -1.01
CA PHE A 12 -12.06 -17.80 -0.85
C PHE A 12 -12.73 -16.78 0.06
N GLU A 13 -12.05 -16.43 1.14
CA GLU A 13 -12.45 -15.37 2.04
C GLU A 13 -11.77 -14.07 1.59
N PRO A 14 -12.53 -13.05 1.13
CA PRO A 14 -11.95 -11.76 0.79
C PRO A 14 -11.36 -11.11 2.04
N GLY A 15 -10.07 -10.74 1.96
CA GLY A 15 -9.42 -9.90 2.96
C GLY A 15 -9.66 -8.41 2.69
N GLU A 16 -9.01 -7.58 3.51
CA GLU A 16 -8.94 -6.13 3.29
C GLU A 16 -7.56 -5.74 2.74
N PRO A 17 -7.46 -4.73 1.87
CA PRO A 17 -6.18 -4.24 1.42
C PRO A 17 -5.41 -3.63 2.58
N PHE A 18 -4.11 -3.97 2.67
CA PHE A 18 -3.20 -3.32 3.59
C PHE A 18 -3.11 -1.81 3.33
N LEU A 19 -3.00 -1.05 4.43
CA LEU A 19 -2.59 0.33 4.36
C LEU A 19 -1.18 0.46 3.76
N PRO A 20 -0.82 1.63 3.20
CA PRO A 20 0.47 1.81 2.55
C PRO A 20 1.68 1.36 3.40
N PHE A 21 1.73 1.70 4.69
CA PHE A 21 2.86 1.30 5.54
C PHE A 21 2.84 -0.18 5.93
N GLN A 22 1.65 -0.79 6.05
CA GLN A 22 1.53 -2.23 6.32
C GLN A 22 2.08 -3.02 5.13
N GLN A 23 1.73 -2.60 3.91
CA GLN A 23 2.28 -3.18 2.69
C GLN A 23 3.79 -2.99 2.58
N LEU A 24 4.30 -1.79 2.90
CA LEU A 24 5.75 -1.53 2.85
C LEU A 24 6.51 -2.38 3.88
N MET A 25 6.00 -2.50 5.10
CA MET A 25 6.55 -3.40 6.12
C MET A 25 6.48 -4.88 5.69
N GLY A 26 5.48 -5.24 4.88
CA GLY A 26 5.31 -6.58 4.32
C GLY A 26 6.17 -6.92 3.10
N VAL A 27 6.84 -5.94 2.47
CA VAL A 27 7.56 -6.14 1.19
C VAL A 27 9.02 -5.72 1.26
N LEU A 28 9.32 -4.65 1.99
CA LEU A 28 10.65 -4.08 1.97
C LEU A 28 11.62 -4.90 2.85
N PRO A 29 12.89 -5.01 2.44
CA PRO A 29 13.94 -5.47 3.33
C PRO A 29 14.44 -4.32 4.25
N PRO A 30 15.15 -4.61 5.36
CA PRO A 30 15.67 -3.59 6.28
C PRO A 30 16.55 -2.51 5.62
N ARG A 31 17.24 -2.87 4.53
CA ARG A 31 18.05 -1.93 3.73
C ARG A 31 17.21 -0.80 3.11
N SER A 32 15.93 -1.05 2.88
CA SER A 32 14.97 -0.09 2.32
C SER A 32 14.11 0.61 3.39
N ALA A 33 14.44 0.46 4.67
CA ALA A 33 13.69 1.05 5.78
C ALA A 33 13.55 2.58 5.72
N HIS A 34 14.41 3.27 4.95
CA HIS A 34 14.31 4.71 4.72
C HIS A 34 13.03 5.14 3.97
N ALA A 35 12.31 4.19 3.36
CA ALA A 35 11.02 4.45 2.70
C ALA A 35 9.83 4.48 3.67
N LEU A 36 10.05 4.14 4.95
CA LEU A 36 9.06 4.11 6.01
C LEU A 36 9.27 5.28 6.99
N PRO A 37 8.25 5.62 7.80
CA PRO A 37 8.43 6.38 9.03
C PRO A 37 9.54 5.78 9.89
N THR A 38 10.36 6.63 10.54
CA THR A 38 11.49 6.18 11.36
C THR A 38 11.07 5.14 12.40
N CYS A 39 9.93 5.37 13.08
CA CYS A 39 9.41 4.47 14.12
C CYS A 39 9.09 3.06 13.61
N LEU A 40 8.76 2.89 12.32
CA LEU A 40 8.49 1.59 11.69
C LEU A 40 9.76 1.00 11.08
N GLY A 41 10.58 1.83 10.45
CA GLY A 41 11.86 1.40 9.86
C GLY A 41 12.85 0.86 10.88
N ASP A 42 12.80 1.34 12.13
CA ASP A 42 13.64 0.84 13.23
C ASP A 42 13.24 -0.59 13.65
N ILE A 43 11.95 -0.93 13.59
CA ILE A 43 11.43 -2.28 13.91
C ILE A 43 12.07 -3.35 13.01
N MET A 44 12.30 -3.02 11.73
CA MET A 44 12.92 -3.93 10.76
C MET A 44 14.40 -4.20 11.05
N LYS A 45 15.07 -3.28 11.75
CA LYS A 45 16.51 -3.34 12.03
C LYS A 45 16.81 -3.85 13.43
N ASP A 46 15.83 -3.78 14.33
CA ASP A 46 15.98 -4.18 15.71
C ASP A 46 16.01 -5.72 15.84
N PRO A 47 17.14 -6.33 16.23
CA PRO A 47 17.24 -7.77 16.40
C PRO A 47 16.42 -8.28 17.60
N THR A 48 15.96 -7.39 18.50
CA THR A 48 15.10 -7.71 19.65
C THR A 48 13.62 -7.59 19.33
N SER A 49 13.27 -7.12 18.12
CA SER A 49 11.90 -7.04 17.66
C SER A 49 11.26 -8.43 17.62
N SER A 50 10.01 -8.50 18.05
CA SER A 50 9.22 -9.74 18.01
C SER A 50 8.89 -10.23 16.60
N ILE A 51 9.22 -9.44 15.56
CA ILE A 51 9.08 -9.80 14.14
C ILE A 51 10.43 -9.75 13.39
N ALA A 52 11.57 -9.76 14.10
CA ALA A 52 12.90 -9.75 13.48
C ALA A 52 13.11 -10.95 12.52
N ASP A 53 12.44 -12.08 12.77
CA ASP A 53 12.46 -13.27 11.91
C ASP A 53 11.89 -13.03 10.50
N LEU A 54 11.04 -12.01 10.33
CA LEU A 54 10.49 -11.65 9.02
C LEU A 54 11.50 -10.91 8.13
N TYR A 55 12.64 -10.48 8.69
CA TYR A 55 13.62 -9.64 8.02
C TYR A 55 15.04 -10.23 8.03
N PRO A 56 15.24 -11.43 7.46
CA PRO A 56 16.56 -12.06 7.46
C PRO A 56 17.58 -11.23 6.66
N LEU A 57 18.77 -11.01 7.23
CA LEU A 57 19.87 -10.32 6.54
C LEU A 57 20.48 -11.17 5.41
N THR A 58 20.36 -12.48 5.53
CA THR A 58 20.81 -13.48 4.55
C THR A 58 19.73 -14.53 4.36
N PHE A 59 19.48 -14.94 3.12
CA PHE A 59 18.49 -15.96 2.77
C PHE A 59 19.02 -16.86 1.67
N ASP A 60 18.47 -18.08 1.61
CA ASP A 60 18.90 -19.07 0.64
C ASP A 60 18.24 -18.87 -0.72
N LEU A 61 19.00 -19.12 -1.78
CA LEU A 61 18.53 -19.17 -3.15
C LEU A 61 18.57 -20.61 -3.63
N ASP A 62 17.43 -21.12 -4.10
CA ASP A 62 17.33 -22.46 -4.68
C ASP A 62 17.26 -22.36 -6.21
N PRO A 63 18.31 -22.76 -6.94
CA PRO A 63 18.30 -22.68 -8.39
C PRO A 63 17.20 -23.52 -9.03
N ASN A 64 16.73 -24.60 -8.38
CA ASN A 64 15.74 -25.54 -8.93
C ASN A 64 16.00 -25.91 -10.41
N GLY A 65 17.26 -26.25 -10.71
CA GLY A 65 17.73 -26.60 -12.06
C GLY A 65 17.90 -25.41 -13.04
N LYS A 66 17.77 -24.16 -12.58
CA LYS A 66 17.98 -22.95 -13.39
C LYS A 66 19.43 -22.48 -13.34
N LYS A 67 19.84 -21.79 -14.41
CA LYS A 67 21.23 -21.37 -14.63
C LYS A 67 21.58 -20.05 -13.95
N PHE A 68 20.62 -19.14 -13.80
CA PHE A 68 20.88 -17.78 -13.32
C PHE A 68 20.18 -17.51 -11.99
N ALA A 69 20.82 -16.76 -11.10
CA ALA A 69 20.31 -16.49 -9.75
C ALA A 69 18.95 -15.76 -9.73
N TRP A 70 18.65 -14.92 -10.72
CA TRP A 70 17.35 -14.24 -10.84
C TRP A 70 16.19 -15.19 -11.18
N GLN A 71 16.49 -16.43 -11.58
CA GLN A 71 15.52 -17.51 -11.78
C GLN A 71 15.38 -18.42 -10.56
N ALA A 72 16.24 -18.26 -9.55
CA ALA A 72 16.23 -19.07 -8.35
C ALA A 72 15.02 -18.72 -7.48
N VAL A 73 14.50 -19.72 -6.79
CA VAL A 73 13.47 -19.53 -5.76
C VAL A 73 14.13 -18.94 -4.52
N VAL A 74 13.63 -17.80 -4.09
CA VAL A 74 14.07 -17.14 -2.86
C VAL A 74 13.37 -17.80 -1.67
N LYS A 75 14.14 -18.36 -0.74
CA LYS A 75 13.61 -18.99 0.48
C LYS A 75 13.46 -17.97 1.61
N LEU A 76 12.43 -17.14 1.51
CA LEU A 76 12.02 -16.24 2.60
C LEU A 76 10.87 -16.85 3.41
N PRO A 77 10.79 -16.58 4.73
CA PRO A 77 9.61 -16.91 5.49
C PRO A 77 8.41 -16.12 4.96
N PHE A 78 7.24 -16.74 4.99
CA PHE A 78 5.99 -16.00 4.75
C PHE A 78 5.67 -15.12 5.96
N ILE A 79 5.12 -13.94 5.67
CA ILE A 79 4.75 -12.98 6.70
C ILE A 79 3.46 -13.43 7.38
N ASP A 80 3.49 -13.44 8.72
CA ASP A 80 2.31 -13.54 9.56
C ASP A 80 1.70 -12.14 9.71
N GLU A 81 0.59 -11.91 9.00
CA GLU A 81 -0.15 -10.65 8.99
C GLU A 81 -0.53 -10.20 10.40
N ALA A 82 -1.07 -11.10 11.23
CA ALA A 82 -1.56 -10.74 12.56
C ALA A 82 -0.41 -10.28 13.46
N ARG A 83 0.74 -10.96 13.40
CA ARG A 83 1.96 -10.55 14.13
C ARG A 83 2.47 -9.20 13.66
N LEU A 84 2.52 -8.99 12.34
CA LEU A 84 3.01 -7.74 11.75
C LEU A 84 2.14 -6.55 12.19
N LEU A 85 0.82 -6.67 12.04
CA LEU A 85 -0.13 -5.62 12.37
C LEU A 85 -0.15 -5.32 13.88
N ALA A 86 -0.05 -6.35 14.73
CA ALA A 86 0.01 -6.17 16.18
C ALA A 86 1.23 -5.34 16.62
N VAL A 87 2.41 -5.58 16.03
CA VAL A 87 3.61 -4.80 16.34
C VAL A 87 3.50 -3.38 15.82
N MET A 88 2.99 -3.19 14.59
CA MET A 88 2.82 -1.85 14.01
C MET A 88 1.88 -0.97 14.84
N ALA A 89 0.77 -1.54 15.35
CA ALA A 89 -0.20 -0.82 16.16
C ALA A 89 0.39 -0.19 17.44
N LEU A 90 1.46 -0.77 17.99
CA LEU A 90 2.17 -0.21 19.15
C LEU A 90 2.89 1.11 18.83
N HIS A 91 3.15 1.37 17.54
CA HIS A 91 3.90 2.53 17.07
C HIS A 91 3.04 3.58 16.35
N ASP A 92 1.73 3.34 16.18
CA ASP A 92 0.82 4.27 15.49
C ASP A 92 0.81 5.67 16.11
N ALA A 93 0.94 5.78 17.43
CA ALA A 93 1.00 7.05 18.15
C ALA A 93 2.26 7.89 17.84
N ASN A 94 3.29 7.26 17.27
CA ASN A 94 4.56 7.90 16.91
C ASN A 94 4.57 8.44 15.48
N LEU A 95 3.50 8.21 14.71
CA LEU A 95 3.35 8.74 13.35
C LEU A 95 3.00 10.23 13.42
N SER A 96 3.66 11.03 12.59
CA SER A 96 3.28 12.42 12.38
C SER A 96 1.93 12.53 11.66
N ALA A 97 1.29 13.70 11.72
CA ALA A 97 0.01 13.91 11.03
C ALA A 97 0.10 13.72 9.50
N GLU A 98 1.23 14.08 8.89
CA GLU A 98 1.49 13.83 7.45
C GLU A 98 1.60 12.34 7.15
N GLU A 99 2.31 11.59 7.99
CA GLU A 99 2.47 10.14 7.84
C GLU A 99 1.15 9.40 8.03
N VAL A 100 0.33 9.81 9.00
CA VAL A 100 -1.03 9.27 9.19
C VAL A 100 -1.89 9.54 7.95
N GLN A 101 -1.80 10.75 7.37
CA GLN A 101 -2.54 11.08 6.14
C GLN A 101 -2.07 10.23 4.94
N ARG A 102 -0.75 10.02 4.80
CA ARG A 102 -0.18 9.20 3.72
C ARG A 102 -0.46 7.71 3.91
N ASN A 103 -0.67 7.26 5.14
CA ASN A 103 -1.07 5.90 5.48
C ASN A 103 -2.60 5.68 5.39
N SER A 104 -3.24 6.23 4.35
CA SER A 104 -4.69 6.09 4.13
C SER A 104 -5.02 5.72 2.69
N HIS A 105 -6.20 5.15 2.47
CA HIS A 105 -6.71 4.90 1.12
C HIS A 105 -7.14 6.20 0.44
N GLY A 106 -6.52 6.49 -0.70
CA GLY A 106 -6.83 7.67 -1.51
C GLY A 106 -8.17 7.55 -2.25
N SER A 107 -8.66 8.70 -2.74
CA SER A 107 -9.83 8.75 -3.62
C SER A 107 -9.41 8.83 -5.09
N MET A 108 -10.22 8.25 -5.97
CA MET A 108 -10.05 8.40 -7.42
C MET A 108 -10.33 9.84 -7.85
N LEU A 109 -9.45 10.42 -8.67
CA LEU A 109 -9.62 11.75 -9.24
C LEU A 109 -9.99 11.65 -10.72
N LEU A 110 -11.04 12.35 -11.13
CA LEU A 110 -11.45 12.48 -12.53
C LEU A 110 -11.25 13.93 -12.98
N PHE A 111 -10.41 14.14 -13.99
CA PHE A 111 -10.18 15.43 -14.61
C PHE A 111 -10.92 15.51 -15.95
N VAL A 112 -11.70 16.56 -16.15
CA VAL A 112 -12.47 16.77 -17.37
C VAL A 112 -12.26 18.20 -17.86
N SER A 113 -11.81 18.35 -19.11
CA SER A 113 -11.71 19.65 -19.76
C SER A 113 -13.10 20.28 -19.88
N ASP A 114 -13.16 21.60 -19.73
CA ASP A 114 -14.33 22.43 -19.98
C ASP A 114 -14.90 22.29 -21.40
N ALA A 115 -14.07 21.97 -22.39
CA ALA A 115 -14.48 21.67 -23.77
C ALA A 115 -15.10 20.28 -23.94
N HIS A 116 -14.99 19.38 -22.95
CA HIS A 116 -15.49 18.03 -23.07
C HIS A 116 -17.01 17.96 -22.86
N VAL A 117 -17.72 17.16 -23.66
CA VAL A 117 -19.20 17.03 -23.64
C VAL A 117 -19.78 16.64 -22.27
N LEU A 118 -18.97 15.99 -21.41
CA LEU A 118 -19.38 15.59 -20.05
C LEU A 118 -19.21 16.69 -19.00
N PHE A 119 -18.49 17.78 -19.32
CA PHE A 119 -18.18 18.84 -18.35
C PHE A 119 -19.43 19.46 -17.71
N PRO A 120 -20.50 19.83 -18.45
CA PRO A 120 -21.69 20.42 -17.82
C PRO A 120 -22.36 19.47 -16.80
N ARG A 121 -22.35 18.16 -17.09
CA ARG A 121 -22.92 17.13 -16.21
C ARG A 121 -22.09 16.95 -14.95
N ILE A 122 -20.77 16.81 -15.08
CA ILE A 122 -19.85 16.62 -13.95
C ILE A 122 -19.83 17.87 -13.06
N ARG A 123 -19.79 19.07 -13.66
CA ARG A 123 -19.86 20.34 -12.93
C ARG A 123 -21.12 20.44 -12.06
N ALA A 124 -22.28 20.06 -12.61
CA ALA A 124 -23.54 20.10 -11.86
C ALA A 124 -23.55 19.16 -10.63
N LEU A 125 -22.89 18.00 -10.71
CA LEU A 125 -22.75 17.07 -9.59
C LEU A 125 -21.85 17.64 -8.48
N TYR A 126 -20.73 18.27 -8.84
CA TYR A 126 -19.80 18.85 -7.88
C TYR A 126 -20.36 20.08 -7.15
N LEU A 127 -21.07 20.97 -7.85
CA LEU A 127 -21.65 22.17 -7.24
C LEU A 127 -22.79 21.86 -6.27
N LYS A 128 -23.58 20.81 -6.53
CA LYS A 128 -24.62 20.33 -5.60
C LYS A 128 -24.03 19.82 -4.28
N LYS A 129 -22.85 19.19 -4.34
CA LYS A 129 -22.17 18.62 -3.16
C LYS A 129 -21.47 19.68 -2.32
N ALA A 130 -20.91 20.73 -2.93
CA ALA A 130 -20.22 21.82 -2.24
C ALA A 130 -21.10 22.64 -1.29
N LEU A 131 -22.43 22.60 -1.44
CA LEU A 131 -23.38 23.22 -0.52
C LEU A 131 -23.60 22.41 0.77
N ASN A 132 -23.24 21.11 0.78
CA ASN A 132 -23.61 20.17 1.84
C ASN A 132 -22.43 19.46 2.54
N ASP A 133 -21.17 19.66 2.15
CA ASP A 133 -20.01 18.97 2.75
C ASP A 133 -18.76 19.86 2.81
N SER A 134 -18.20 20.05 4.01
CA SER A 134 -17.01 20.86 4.29
C SER A 134 -15.69 20.22 3.84
N ARG A 135 -15.71 18.97 3.36
CA ARG A 135 -14.53 18.21 2.92
C ARG A 135 -14.29 18.22 1.40
N THR A 136 -15.10 18.95 0.64
CA THR A 136 -14.85 19.08 -0.81
C THR A 136 -13.57 19.88 -1.04
N PRO A 137 -12.58 19.36 -1.80
CA PRO A 137 -11.44 20.15 -2.22
C PRO A 137 -11.95 21.38 -2.97
N SER A 138 -11.55 22.57 -2.51
CA SER A 138 -11.91 23.82 -3.17
C SER A 138 -11.48 23.77 -4.63
N LEU A 139 -12.43 23.95 -5.55
CA LEU A 139 -12.14 24.24 -6.95
C LEU A 139 -11.34 25.54 -7.01
N ARG A 140 -10.00 25.44 -6.98
CA ARG A 140 -9.15 26.50 -7.51
C ARG A 140 -9.20 26.34 -9.03
N LEU A 141 -10.20 26.95 -9.65
CA LEU A 141 -10.07 27.34 -11.04
C LEU A 141 -8.86 28.28 -11.11
N LYS A 142 -7.72 27.78 -11.58
CA LYS A 142 -6.71 28.67 -12.13
C LYS A 142 -7.33 29.24 -13.40
N ALA A 143 -7.85 30.46 -13.30
CA ALA A 143 -8.10 31.28 -14.48
C ALA A 143 -6.78 31.37 -15.27
N GLU A 144 -6.91 31.26 -16.58
CA GLU A 144 -5.85 30.99 -17.54
C GLU A 144 -4.65 31.93 -17.44
N MET A 145 -3.49 31.39 -17.83
CA MET A 145 -2.37 32.19 -18.31
C MET A 145 -2.82 32.94 -19.57
N GLY A 146 -3.17 34.21 -19.42
CA GLY A 146 -3.28 35.14 -20.54
C GLY A 146 -1.89 35.36 -21.13
N GLY A 147 -1.69 34.89 -22.36
CA GLY A 147 -0.56 35.28 -23.18
C GLY A 147 -0.61 36.77 -23.52
N GLY A 148 0.56 37.40 -23.44
CA GLY A 148 0.92 38.68 -24.02
C GLY A 148 2.37 38.58 -24.48
#